data_AF-C8PB50-F1
#
_entry.id   AF-C8PB50-F1
#
_cell.length_a   1.000
_cell.length_b   1.000
_cell.length_c   1.000
_cell.angle_alpha   90.00
_cell.angle_beta   90.00
_cell.angle_gamma   90.00
#
_symmetry.space_group_name_H-M   'P 1'
#
loop_
_entity.id
_entity.type
_entity.pdbx_description
1 polymer ?
#
loop_
_entity_poly.entity_id
_entity_poly.type
_entity_poly.pdbx_seq_one_letter_code
_entity_poly.pdbx_strand_id
1 'polypeptide(L)'
;MGANIGAAFTPWGNPHNIYIVNRYTVTPIQFFKWSLPLLSVSLILLIIMLMFVKNTPIPSLPKEDIRISMRPMILTIVVSIFFFFGIFNVVPVYVPAILAILLTIFINKTILLHIDYALLLTFTCFFVFISDIQQIPFIVNEISKAMSNEHLVYLTSILSSQCISNVPSTILIGKFTNYAEALFLGSNIGGFGTLVGSMANMLVFKSFLEHGTISRKKFFCMFSLLQFTGLIVLMILGWLVLYFVI
;
A
#
# COMPACT_ATOMS: atom_id res chain seq x y z
N MET A 1 -7.51 6.36 -5.72
CA MET A 1 -7.25 7.14 -4.49
C MET A 1 -7.80 6.47 -3.24
N GLY A 2 -9.13 6.29 -3.09
CA GLY A 2 -9.72 5.71 -1.87
C GLY A 2 -9.11 4.36 -1.41
N ALA A 3 -8.83 3.45 -2.35
CA ALA A 3 -8.15 2.19 -2.04
C ALA A 3 -6.74 2.39 -1.43
N ASN A 4 -5.91 3.29 -1.99
CA ASN A 4 -4.59 3.61 -1.44
C ASN A 4 -4.69 4.21 -0.03
N ILE A 5 -5.67 5.10 0.21
CA ILE A 5 -5.91 5.73 1.51
C ILE A 5 -6.31 4.69 2.56
N GLY A 6 -7.27 3.83 2.24
CA GLY A 6 -7.71 2.77 3.16
C GLY A 6 -6.60 1.76 3.45
N ALA A 7 -5.82 1.41 2.43
CA ALA A 7 -4.71 0.47 2.56
C ALA A 7 -3.53 1.03 3.37
N ALA A 8 -3.34 2.37 3.40
CA ALA A 8 -2.32 3.01 4.21
C ALA A 8 -2.63 2.94 5.72
N PHE A 9 -3.89 2.78 6.11
CA PHE A 9 -4.32 2.81 7.51
C PHE A 9 -3.87 1.59 8.32
N THR A 10 -3.79 0.41 7.69
CA THR A 10 -3.49 -0.85 8.38
C THR A 10 -2.13 -1.44 7.96
N PRO A 11 -1.46 -2.19 8.85
CA PRO A 11 -0.19 -2.85 8.54
C PRO A 11 -0.26 -3.79 7.34
N TRP A 12 -1.36 -4.54 7.20
CA TRP A 12 -1.59 -5.49 6.11
C TRP A 12 -2.30 -4.89 4.90
N GLY A 13 -2.66 -3.60 4.94
CA GLY A 13 -3.38 -2.97 3.84
C GLY A 13 -2.55 -2.93 2.56
N ASN A 14 -1.22 -2.78 2.69
CA ASN A 14 -0.28 -2.85 1.57
C ASN A 14 0.98 -3.67 1.91
N PRO A 15 1.61 -4.33 0.91
CA PRO A 15 2.83 -5.12 1.11
C PRO A 15 4.00 -4.32 1.71
N HIS A 16 4.18 -3.05 1.33
CA HIS A 16 5.25 -2.21 1.86
C HIS A 16 5.04 -1.84 3.34
N ASN A 17 3.79 -1.75 3.82
CA ASN A 17 3.50 -1.56 5.24
C ASN A 17 3.91 -2.79 6.06
N ILE A 18 3.61 -3.99 5.57
CA ILE A 18 4.05 -5.25 6.19
C ILE A 18 5.58 -5.29 6.27
N TYR A 19 6.25 -4.92 5.17
CA TYR A 19 7.71 -4.84 5.13
C TYR A 19 8.25 -3.87 6.19
N ILE A 20 7.72 -2.65 6.30
CA ILE A 20 8.16 -1.66 7.29
C ILE A 20 7.96 -2.18 8.71
N VAL A 21 6.79 -2.70 9.04
CA VAL A 21 6.49 -3.21 10.38
C VAL A 21 7.43 -4.35 10.76
N ASN A 22 7.69 -5.28 9.84
CA ASN A 22 8.58 -6.40 10.08
C ASN A 22 10.05 -5.97 10.18
N ARG A 23 10.53 -5.15 9.24
CA ARG A 23 11.93 -4.72 9.09
C ARG A 23 12.42 -3.84 10.23
N TYR A 24 11.53 -2.98 10.75
CA TYR A 24 11.84 -2.02 11.81
C TYR A 24 11.20 -2.39 13.15
N THR A 25 10.59 -3.58 13.26
CA THR A 25 9.92 -4.07 14.48
C THR A 25 8.95 -3.05 15.08
N VAL A 26 8.15 -2.42 14.22
CA VAL A 26 7.24 -1.33 14.60
C VAL A 26 6.10 -1.88 15.45
N THR A 27 5.88 -1.32 16.63
CA THR A 27 4.76 -1.71 17.50
C THR A 27 3.42 -1.27 16.91
N PRO A 28 2.29 -1.93 17.25
CA PRO A 28 0.97 -1.49 16.80
C PRO A 28 0.67 -0.02 17.13
N ILE A 29 1.01 0.40 18.35
CA ILE A 29 0.79 1.76 18.83
C ILE A 29 1.57 2.75 17.95
N GLN A 30 2.84 2.46 17.66
CA GLN A 30 3.68 3.31 16.82
C GLN A 30 3.17 3.38 15.38
N PHE A 31 2.75 2.24 14.81
CA PHE A 31 2.18 2.22 13.47
C PHE A 31 0.93 3.10 13.36
N PHE A 32 -0.01 3.00 14.31
CA PHE A 32 -1.22 3.83 14.31
C PHE A 32 -0.95 5.29 14.64
N LYS A 33 0.10 5.62 15.39
CA LYS A 33 0.56 7.01 15.55
C LYS A 33 0.94 7.64 14.21
N TRP A 34 1.51 6.87 13.29
CA TRP A 34 1.85 7.35 11.94
C TRP A 34 0.66 7.29 10.97
N SER A 35 -0.12 6.21 11.03
CA SER A 35 -1.18 5.95 10.05
C SER A 35 -2.45 6.78 10.28
N LEU A 36 -2.80 7.09 11.53
CA LEU A 36 -4.01 7.89 11.85
C LEU A 36 -3.93 9.34 11.33
N PRO A 37 -2.83 10.10 11.54
CA PRO A 37 -2.69 11.43 10.95
C PRO A 37 -2.76 11.39 9.42
N LEU A 38 -2.04 10.45 8.81
CA LEU A 38 -2.04 10.27 7.36
C LEU A 38 -3.45 9.95 6.82
N LEU A 39 -4.17 9.03 7.48
CA LEU A 39 -5.54 8.67 7.13
C LEU A 39 -6.46 9.89 7.24
N SER A 40 -6.39 10.62 8.35
CA SER A 40 -7.28 11.77 8.62
C SER A 40 -7.12 12.84 7.54
N VAL A 41 -5.87 13.22 7.26
CA VAL A 41 -5.56 14.21 6.23
C VAL A 41 -5.98 13.73 4.85
N SER A 42 -5.70 12.46 4.52
CA SER A 42 -6.06 11.89 3.22
C SER A 42 -7.56 11.75 3.02
N LEU A 43 -8.32 11.43 4.09
CA LEU A 43 -9.77 11.37 4.05
C LEU A 43 -10.39 12.76 3.86
N ILE A 44 -9.89 13.78 4.55
CA ILE A 44 -10.34 15.17 4.34
C ILE A 44 -10.11 15.57 2.88
N LEU A 45 -8.93 15.32 2.34
CA LEU A 45 -8.63 15.59 0.93
C LEU A 45 -9.57 14.85 -0.01
N LEU A 46 -9.83 13.56 0.25
CA LEU A 46 -10.75 12.75 -0.54
C LEU A 46 -12.18 13.32 -0.50
N ILE A 47 -12.67 13.71 0.69
CA ILE A 47 -14.00 14.31 0.86
C ILE A 47 -14.10 15.61 0.07
N ILE A 48 -13.10 16.49 0.17
CA ILE A 48 -13.03 17.74 -0.60
C ILE A 48 -13.09 17.45 -2.10
N MET A 49 -12.31 16.48 -2.59
CA MET A 49 -12.36 16.08 -4.01
C MET A 49 -13.74 15.56 -4.42
N LEU A 50 -14.39 14.78 -3.57
CA LEU A 50 -15.73 14.24 -3.84
C LEU A 50 -16.82 15.32 -3.90
N MET A 51 -16.67 16.45 -3.21
CA MET A 51 -17.60 17.58 -3.29
C MET A 51 -17.67 18.19 -4.70
N PHE A 52 -16.61 18.06 -5.51
CA PHE A 52 -16.58 18.51 -6.90
C PHE A 52 -17.11 17.47 -7.89
N VAL A 53 -17.43 16.25 -7.43
CA VAL A 53 -17.97 15.18 -8.26
C VAL A 53 -19.49 15.28 -8.27
N LYS A 54 -20.08 15.35 -9.47
CA LYS A 54 -21.54 15.38 -9.63
C LYS A 54 -22.15 14.09 -9.08
N ASN A 55 -23.12 14.22 -8.19
CA ASN A 55 -23.90 13.09 -7.70
C ASN A 55 -24.77 12.56 -8.87
N THR A 56 -24.41 11.41 -9.42
CA THR A 56 -25.18 10.73 -10.46
C THR A 56 -25.94 9.55 -9.86
N PRO A 57 -27.26 9.44 -10.09
CA PRO A 57 -28.01 8.31 -9.60
C PRO A 57 -27.48 7.03 -10.23
N ILE A 58 -27.10 6.08 -9.38
CA ILE A 58 -26.67 4.74 -9.79
C ILE A 58 -27.94 3.95 -10.11
N PRO A 59 -28.01 3.21 -11.24
CA PRO A 59 -29.13 2.32 -11.52
C PRO A 59 -29.37 1.38 -10.34
N SER A 60 -30.64 1.14 -9.99
CA SER A 60 -30.98 0.18 -8.95
C SER A 60 -30.56 -1.22 -9.39
N LEU A 61 -29.41 -1.67 -8.91
CA LEU A 61 -29.01 -3.07 -9.05
C LEU A 61 -29.96 -3.93 -8.22
N PRO A 62 -30.36 -5.12 -8.71
CA PRO A 62 -31.12 -6.06 -7.91
C PRO A 62 -30.34 -6.34 -6.62
N LYS A 63 -30.98 -6.15 -5.48
CA LYS A 63 -30.39 -6.48 -4.18
C LYS A 63 -30.27 -8.00 -4.13
N GLU A 64 -29.06 -8.51 -4.26
CA GLU A 64 -28.80 -9.91 -3.91
C GLU A 64 -28.92 -10.05 -2.39
N ASP A 65 -29.72 -11.02 -1.94
CA ASP A 65 -29.78 -11.41 -0.54
C ASP A 65 -28.49 -12.16 -0.18
N ILE A 66 -27.45 -11.41 0.19
CA ILE A 66 -26.19 -11.96 0.66
C ILE A 66 -26.40 -12.57 2.05
N ARG A 67 -26.64 -13.88 2.11
CA ARG A 67 -26.70 -14.64 3.37
C ARG A 67 -25.29 -14.94 3.86
N ILE A 68 -24.86 -14.22 4.89
CA ILE A 68 -23.57 -14.47 5.53
C ILE A 68 -23.66 -15.74 6.38
N SER A 69 -22.78 -16.70 6.12
CA SER A 69 -22.66 -17.89 6.95
C SER A 69 -21.80 -17.58 8.17
N MET A 70 -22.39 -17.66 9.37
CA MET A 70 -21.72 -17.27 10.63
C MET A 70 -20.48 -18.11 10.93
N ARG A 71 -20.51 -19.42 10.64
CA ARG A 71 -19.38 -20.32 10.94
C ARG A 71 -18.11 -19.97 10.14
N PRO A 72 -18.14 -19.89 8.80
CA PRO A 72 -16.99 -19.42 8.02
C PRO A 72 -16.56 -18.01 8.40
N MET A 73 -17.51 -17.10 8.64
CA MET A 73 -17.20 -15.72 9.04
C MET A 73 -16.35 -15.66 10.33
N ILE A 74 -16.80 -16.33 11.39
CA ILE A 74 -16.09 -16.36 12.67
C ILE A 74 -14.71 -16.98 12.49
N LEU A 75 -14.63 -18.09 11.75
CA LEU A 75 -13.35 -18.76 11.50
C LEU A 75 -12.38 -17.85 10.75
N THR A 76 -12.82 -17.17 9.69
CA THR A 76 -12.00 -16.21 8.95
C THR A 76 -11.52 -15.07 9.85
N ILE A 77 -12.40 -14.51 10.70
CA ILE A 77 -12.02 -13.45 11.64
C ILE A 77 -10.94 -13.93 12.62
N VAL A 78 -11.11 -15.11 13.22
CA VAL A 78 -10.14 -15.67 14.17
C VAL A 78 -8.79 -15.90 13.51
N VAL A 79 -8.78 -16.47 12.29
CA VAL A 79 -7.55 -16.70 11.53
C VAL A 79 -6.88 -15.37 11.15
N SER A 80 -7.65 -14.36 10.74
CA SER A 80 -7.12 -13.03 10.43
C SER A 80 -6.48 -12.36 11.66
N ILE A 81 -7.11 -12.45 12.83
CA ILE A 81 -6.54 -11.93 14.09
C ILE A 81 -5.23 -12.65 14.41
N PHE A 82 -5.19 -13.97 14.26
CA PHE A 82 -3.96 -14.74 14.50
C PHE A 82 -2.83 -14.34 13.54
N PHE A 83 -3.16 -14.01 12.28
CA PHE A 83 -2.20 -13.50 11.30
C PHE A 83 -1.58 -12.16 11.73
N PHE A 84 -2.31 -11.32 12.47
CA PHE A 84 -1.79 -10.04 12.97
C PHE A 84 -0.66 -10.24 14.00
N PHE A 85 -0.71 -11.30 14.81
CA PHE A 85 0.40 -11.64 15.71
C PHE A 85 1.69 -11.95 14.95
N GLY A 86 1.57 -12.54 13.75
CA GLY A 86 2.72 -12.74 12.86
C GLY A 86 3.31 -11.41 12.37
N ILE A 87 2.47 -10.51 11.87
CA ILE A 87 2.91 -9.23 11.29
C ILE A 87 3.69 -8.39 12.30
N PHE A 88 3.25 -8.34 13.55
CA PHE A 88 3.90 -7.60 14.62
C PHE A 88 5.04 -8.37 15.32
N ASN A 89 5.51 -9.48 14.73
CA ASN A 89 6.59 -10.32 15.27
C ASN A 89 6.33 -10.86 16.70
N VAL A 90 5.06 -10.98 17.12
CA VAL A 90 4.70 -11.64 18.40
C VAL A 90 4.95 -13.14 18.32
N VAL A 91 4.70 -13.71 17.13
CA VAL A 91 4.98 -15.10 16.78
C VAL A 91 5.74 -15.10 15.46
N PRO A 92 6.67 -16.03 15.20
CA PRO A 92 7.37 -16.09 13.92
C PRO A 92 6.40 -16.19 12.74
N VAL A 93 6.57 -15.35 11.71
CA VAL A 93 5.62 -15.16 10.59
C VAL A 93 5.28 -16.48 9.85
N TYR A 94 6.21 -17.45 9.82
CA TYR A 94 5.96 -18.74 9.19
C TYR A 94 4.89 -19.57 9.92
N VAL A 95 4.68 -19.37 11.23
CA VAL A 95 3.68 -20.11 12.02
C VAL A 95 2.24 -19.78 11.57
N PRO A 96 1.78 -18.50 11.57
CA PRO A 96 0.47 -18.17 11.04
C PRO A 96 0.32 -18.47 9.55
N ALA A 97 1.39 -18.41 8.76
CA ALA A 97 1.35 -18.80 7.34
C ALA A 97 1.06 -20.30 7.17
N ILE A 98 1.80 -21.18 7.87
CA ILE A 98 1.60 -22.64 7.82
C ILE A 98 0.20 -22.99 8.34
N LEU A 99 -0.22 -22.40 9.47
CA LEU A 99 -1.56 -22.64 10.03
C LEU A 99 -2.66 -22.18 9.08
N ALA A 100 -2.54 -21.02 8.44
CA ALA A 100 -3.50 -20.55 7.45
C ALA A 100 -3.60 -21.52 6.26
N ILE A 101 -2.48 -22.04 5.76
CA ILE A 101 -2.45 -23.03 4.67
C ILE A 101 -3.14 -24.32 5.13
N LEU A 102 -2.79 -24.86 6.29
CA LEU A 102 -3.41 -26.09 6.83
C LEU A 102 -4.91 -25.93 6.99
N LEU A 103 -5.37 -24.85 7.64
CA LEU A 103 -6.79 -24.55 7.80
C LEU A 103 -7.50 -24.42 6.46
N THR A 104 -6.87 -23.77 5.48
CA THR A 104 -7.42 -23.66 4.13
C THR A 104 -7.58 -25.02 3.47
N ILE A 105 -6.60 -25.93 3.60
CA ILE A 105 -6.68 -27.31 3.08
C ILE A 105 -7.84 -28.08 3.72
N PHE A 106 -8.02 -27.97 5.04
CA PHE A 106 -9.08 -28.67 5.77
C PHE A 106 -10.48 -28.13 5.49
N ILE A 107 -10.62 -26.83 5.24
CA ILE A 107 -11.93 -26.19 5.02
C ILE A 107 -12.32 -26.22 3.55
N ASN A 108 -11.45 -25.69 2.68
CA ASN A 108 -11.69 -25.64 1.25
C ASN A 108 -10.37 -25.41 0.49
N LYS A 109 -9.72 -26.50 0.08
CA LYS A 109 -8.49 -26.48 -0.71
C LYS A 109 -8.59 -25.67 -2.02
N THR A 110 -9.79 -25.49 -2.57
CA THR A 110 -10.01 -24.72 -3.79
C THR A 110 -9.65 -23.24 -3.61
N ILE A 111 -9.68 -22.73 -2.38
CA ILE A 111 -9.23 -21.36 -2.07
C ILE A 111 -7.76 -21.17 -2.48
N LEU A 112 -6.91 -22.19 -2.30
CA LEU A 112 -5.50 -22.11 -2.70
C LEU A 112 -5.35 -21.86 -4.20
N LEU A 113 -6.26 -22.38 -5.03
CA LEU A 113 -6.24 -22.15 -6.49
C LEU A 113 -6.58 -20.71 -6.88
N HIS A 114 -7.20 -19.94 -5.98
CA HIS A 114 -7.62 -18.56 -6.22
C HIS A 114 -6.62 -17.54 -5.66
N ILE A 115 -5.52 -18.00 -5.04
CA ILE A 115 -4.44 -17.12 -4.60
C ILE A 115 -3.72 -16.56 -5.83
N ASP A 116 -3.44 -15.26 -5.83
CA ASP A 116 -2.63 -14.62 -6.86
C ASP A 116 -1.14 -14.97 -6.68
N TYR A 117 -0.75 -16.15 -7.17
CA TYR A 117 0.64 -16.62 -7.15
C TYR A 117 1.56 -15.75 -8.01
N ALA A 118 1.05 -15.06 -9.03
CA ALA A 118 1.83 -14.16 -9.85
C ALA A 118 2.27 -12.93 -9.04
N LEU A 119 1.40 -12.41 -8.18
CA LEU A 119 1.75 -11.34 -7.25
C LEU A 119 2.84 -11.77 -6.25
N LEU A 120 2.72 -12.97 -5.66
CA LEU A 120 3.74 -13.53 -4.76
C LEU A 120 5.10 -13.70 -5.46
N LEU A 121 5.08 -14.21 -6.69
CA LEU A 121 6.28 -14.33 -7.51
C LEU A 121 6.90 -12.95 -7.81
N THR A 122 6.07 -11.97 -8.13
CA THR A 122 6.51 -10.59 -8.40
C THR A 122 7.24 -9.99 -7.20
N PHE A 123 6.73 -10.18 -5.98
CA PHE A 123 7.44 -9.73 -4.77
C PHE A 123 8.77 -10.46 -4.57
N THR A 124 8.80 -11.77 -4.80
CA THR A 124 10.05 -12.56 -4.77
C THR A 124 11.07 -11.99 -5.76
N CYS A 125 10.65 -11.68 -6.99
CA CYS A 125 11.50 -11.07 -8.01
C CYS A 125 11.99 -9.67 -7.60
N PHE A 126 11.16 -8.84 -6.95
CA PHE A 126 11.62 -7.55 -6.42
C PHE A 126 12.71 -7.71 -5.36
N PHE A 127 12.58 -8.67 -4.44
CA PHE A 127 13.63 -8.93 -3.46
C PHE A 127 14.96 -9.38 -4.11
N VAL A 128 14.89 -10.26 -5.11
CA VAL A 128 16.08 -10.70 -5.87
C VAL A 128 16.71 -9.51 -6.61
N PHE A 129 15.91 -8.76 -7.37
CA PHE A 129 16.37 -7.62 -8.14
C PHE A 129 17.01 -6.53 -7.25
N ILE A 130 16.41 -6.25 -6.10
CA ILE A 130 16.95 -5.29 -5.14
C ILE A 130 18.25 -5.81 -4.52
N SER A 131 18.35 -7.11 -4.24
CA SER A 131 19.58 -7.75 -3.76
C SER A 131 20.72 -7.66 -4.79
N ASP A 132 20.41 -7.72 -6.08
CA ASP A 132 21.39 -7.56 -7.15
C ASP A 132 21.81 -6.09 -7.32
N ILE A 133 20.86 -5.15 -7.29
CA ILE A 133 21.15 -3.71 -7.33
C ILE A 133 22.11 -3.29 -6.20
N GLN A 134 21.95 -3.88 -5.01
CA GLN A 134 22.81 -3.61 -3.85
C GLN A 134 24.27 -3.99 -4.05
N GLN A 135 24.58 -4.83 -5.03
CA GLN A 135 25.97 -5.21 -5.34
C GLN A 135 26.65 -4.19 -6.25
N ILE A 136 25.92 -3.20 -6.78
CA ILE A 136 26.45 -2.16 -7.67
C ILE A 136 26.90 -0.95 -6.82
N PRO A 137 28.22 -0.71 -6.63
CA PRO A 137 28.72 0.30 -5.69
C PRO A 137 28.27 1.72 -6.03
N PHE A 138 28.14 2.02 -7.32
CA PHE A 138 27.65 3.31 -7.80
C PHE A 138 26.23 3.60 -7.29
N ILE A 139 25.31 2.64 -7.43
CA ILE A 139 23.92 2.80 -7.02
C ILE A 139 23.83 2.92 -5.50
N VAL A 140 24.54 2.07 -4.77
CA VAL A 140 24.61 2.12 -3.30
C VAL A 140 25.07 3.49 -2.81
N ASN A 141 26.12 4.05 -3.41
CA ASN A 141 26.67 5.33 -2.99
C ASN A 141 25.68 6.49 -3.23
N GLU A 142 25.03 6.52 -4.39
CA GLU A 142 24.05 7.57 -4.72
C GLU A 142 22.78 7.47 -3.85
N ILE A 143 22.26 6.26 -3.63
CA ILE A 143 21.11 6.06 -2.74
C ILE A 143 21.49 6.45 -1.31
N SER A 144 22.66 6.04 -0.82
CA SER A 144 23.07 6.32 0.57
C SER A 144 23.19 7.83 0.85
N LYS A 145 23.66 8.64 -0.10
CA LYS A 145 23.68 10.11 0.02
C LYS A 145 22.26 10.68 0.18
N ALA A 146 21.30 10.14 -0.58
CA ALA A 146 19.90 10.50 -0.49
C ALA A 146 19.19 9.97 0.78
N MET A 147 19.84 9.14 1.60
CA MET A 147 19.29 8.63 2.87
C MET A 147 19.86 9.32 4.12
N SER A 148 20.54 10.46 3.95
CA SER A 148 21.25 11.14 5.04
C SER A 148 20.34 11.72 6.13
N ASN A 149 19.09 12.06 5.82
CA ASN A 149 18.11 12.56 6.79
C ASN A 149 16.68 12.10 6.47
N GLU A 150 15.77 12.26 7.43
CA GLU A 150 14.36 11.85 7.33
C GLU A 150 13.66 12.48 6.12
N HIS A 151 13.88 13.76 5.87
CA HIS A 151 13.27 14.49 4.77
C HIS A 151 13.68 13.95 3.39
N LEU A 152 14.95 13.59 3.22
CA LEU A 152 15.45 13.03 1.97
C LEU A 152 14.95 11.60 1.77
N VAL A 153 14.82 10.79 2.83
CA VAL A 153 14.17 9.47 2.76
C VAL A 153 12.73 9.61 2.31
N TYR A 154 12.00 10.55 2.91
CA TYR A 154 10.62 10.85 2.59
C TYR A 154 10.44 11.25 1.11
N LEU A 155 11.23 12.20 0.62
CA LEU A 155 11.16 12.62 -0.78
C LEU A 155 11.61 11.52 -1.74
N THR A 156 12.70 10.82 -1.42
CA THR A 156 13.24 9.76 -2.28
C THR A 156 12.25 8.61 -2.41
N SER A 157 11.56 8.23 -1.34
CA SER A 157 10.51 7.20 -1.40
C SER A 157 9.30 7.64 -2.22
N ILE A 158 8.88 8.91 -2.13
CA ILE A 158 7.82 9.44 -3.00
C ILE A 158 8.23 9.41 -4.47
N LEU A 159 9.39 10.00 -4.79
CA LEU A 159 9.85 10.17 -6.17
C LEU A 159 10.15 8.83 -6.85
N SER A 160 10.86 7.94 -6.16
CA SER A 160 11.17 6.61 -6.71
C SER A 160 9.91 5.75 -6.89
N SER A 161 8.88 5.92 -6.04
CA SER A 161 7.59 5.24 -6.22
C SER A 161 6.93 5.62 -7.55
N GLN A 162 7.11 6.84 -8.05
CA GLN A 162 6.54 7.27 -9.33
C GLN A 162 7.12 6.50 -10.53
N CYS A 163 8.34 5.97 -10.39
CA CYS A 163 9.07 5.28 -11.45
C CYS A 163 9.02 3.75 -11.32
N ILE A 164 9.16 3.22 -10.11
CA ILE A 164 9.34 1.77 -9.87
C ILE A 164 8.12 1.14 -9.17
N SER A 165 7.19 1.96 -8.66
CA SER A 165 6.08 1.59 -7.76
C SER A 165 6.48 1.60 -6.27
N ASN A 166 5.48 1.84 -5.43
CA ASN A 166 5.64 1.99 -3.98
C ASN A 166 6.25 0.78 -3.27
N VAL A 167 5.88 -0.45 -3.65
CA VAL A 167 6.42 -1.67 -3.01
C VAL A 167 7.93 -1.85 -3.25
N PRO A 168 8.42 -1.98 -4.49
CA PRO A 168 9.86 -2.16 -4.75
C PRO A 168 10.68 -0.94 -4.31
N SER A 169 10.16 0.28 -4.46
CA SER A 169 10.80 1.49 -3.92
C SER A 169 11.06 1.38 -2.41
N THR A 170 10.04 0.96 -1.64
CA THR A 170 10.15 0.83 -0.18
C THR A 170 11.15 -0.23 0.23
N ILE A 171 11.14 -1.39 -0.45
CA ILE A 171 12.06 -2.50 -0.15
C ILE A 171 13.51 -2.07 -0.44
N LEU A 172 13.74 -1.31 -1.53
CA LEU A 172 15.06 -0.81 -1.89
C LEU A 172 15.55 0.21 -0.87
N ILE A 173 14.76 1.24 -0.60
CA ILE A 173 15.13 2.34 0.30
C ILE A 173 15.28 1.85 1.75
N GLY A 174 14.39 0.98 2.22
CA GLY A 174 14.41 0.46 3.59
C GLY A 174 15.64 -0.38 3.95
N LYS A 175 16.50 -0.68 2.97
CA LYS A 175 17.80 -1.31 3.20
C LYS A 175 18.91 -0.29 3.51
N PHE A 176 18.73 0.98 3.13
CA PHE A 176 19.71 2.06 3.29
C PHE A 176 19.34 3.10 4.36
N THR A 177 18.19 2.94 5.03
CA THR A 177 17.73 3.91 6.03
C THR A 177 17.19 3.25 7.30
N ASN A 178 17.32 3.96 8.42
CA ASN A 178 16.70 3.63 9.70
C ASN A 178 15.47 4.49 10.01
N TYR A 179 15.15 5.45 9.15
CA TYR A 179 14.04 6.39 9.33
C TYR A 179 12.71 5.76 8.87
N ALA A 180 12.19 4.86 9.70
CA ALA A 180 10.99 4.06 9.40
C ALA A 180 9.74 4.90 9.15
N GLU A 181 9.53 5.97 9.92
CA GLU A 181 8.37 6.86 9.79
C GLU A 181 8.39 7.65 8.46
N ALA A 182 9.54 8.24 8.12
CA ALA A 182 9.72 8.95 6.86
C ALA A 182 9.48 8.02 5.66
N LEU A 183 10.00 6.78 5.73
CA LEU A 183 9.77 5.77 4.72
C LEU A 183 8.30 5.34 4.66
N PHE A 184 7.62 5.21 5.80
CA PHE A 184 6.19 4.89 5.87
C PHE A 184 5.33 5.98 5.23
N LEU A 185 5.55 7.25 5.58
CA LEU A 185 4.79 8.36 5.02
C LEU A 185 5.07 8.47 3.51
N GLY A 186 6.34 8.44 3.12
CA GLY A 186 6.72 8.65 1.73
C GLY A 186 6.33 7.49 0.80
N SER A 187 6.36 6.24 1.26
CA SER A 187 5.89 5.08 0.48
C SER A 187 4.37 5.06 0.28
N ASN A 188 3.58 5.40 1.31
CA ASN A 188 2.13 5.45 1.19
C ASN A 188 1.67 6.63 0.34
N ILE A 189 2.29 7.80 0.48
CA ILE A 189 2.04 8.97 -0.36
C ILE A 189 2.56 8.73 -1.79
N GLY A 190 3.69 8.06 -1.95
CA GLY A 190 4.25 7.65 -3.24
C GLY A 190 3.36 6.71 -4.04
N GLY A 191 2.33 6.11 -3.43
CA GLY A 191 1.29 5.34 -4.13
C GLY A 191 0.33 6.18 -4.97
N PHE A 192 0.30 7.50 -4.79
CA PHE A 192 -0.44 8.44 -5.66
C PHE A 192 0.43 8.87 -6.86
N GLY A 193 -0.13 9.71 -7.74
CA GLY A 193 0.57 10.23 -8.92
C GLY A 193 0.45 9.35 -10.16
N THR A 194 1.54 8.69 -10.58
CA THR A 194 1.60 7.93 -11.83
C THR A 194 0.77 6.64 -11.79
N LEU A 195 0.52 6.07 -12.97
CA LEU A 195 -0.08 4.72 -13.08
C LEU A 195 0.78 3.65 -12.39
N VAL A 196 2.10 3.78 -12.47
CA VAL A 196 3.07 2.84 -11.89
C VAL A 196 3.19 3.02 -10.37
N GLY A 197 2.85 4.21 -9.86
CA GLY A 197 2.94 4.58 -8.43
C GLY A 197 2.35 3.54 -7.48
N SER A 198 1.22 2.93 -7.83
CA SER A 198 0.68 1.78 -7.10
C SER A 198 -0.10 0.81 -7.98
N MET A 199 -0.19 -0.45 -7.55
CA MET A 199 -1.04 -1.46 -8.20
C MET A 199 -2.52 -1.06 -8.25
N ALA A 200 -3.01 -0.29 -7.27
CA ALA A 200 -4.39 0.19 -7.28
C ALA A 200 -4.64 1.17 -8.45
N ASN A 201 -3.64 2.00 -8.80
CA ASN A 201 -3.73 2.91 -9.94
C ASN A 201 -3.82 2.12 -11.26
N MET A 202 -3.00 1.07 -11.40
CA MET A 202 -3.05 0.17 -12.55
C MET A 202 -4.39 -0.58 -12.65
N LEU A 203 -4.92 -1.09 -11.53
CA LEU A 203 -6.21 -1.79 -11.48
C LEU A 203 -7.37 -0.89 -11.92
N VAL A 204 -7.43 0.34 -11.43
CA VAL A 204 -8.45 1.31 -11.84
C VAL A 204 -8.35 1.62 -13.33
N PHE A 205 -7.13 1.83 -13.85
CA PHE A 205 -6.93 2.10 -15.26
C PHE A 205 -7.27 0.89 -16.14
N LYS A 206 -6.89 -0.32 -15.73
CA LYS A 206 -7.24 -1.57 -16.41
C LYS A 206 -8.75 -1.78 -16.45
N SER A 207 -9.42 -1.62 -15.30
CA SER A 207 -10.89 -1.71 -15.21
C SER A 207 -11.58 -0.71 -16.13
N PHE A 208 -11.06 0.52 -16.22
CA PHE A 208 -11.54 1.52 -17.17
C PHE A 208 -11.29 1.14 -18.63
N LEU A 209 -10.14 0.54 -18.97
CA LEU A 209 -9.89 0.08 -20.34
C LEU A 209 -10.85 -1.04 -20.78
N GLU A 210 -11.30 -1.87 -19.84
CA GLU A 210 -12.22 -2.98 -20.10
C GLU A 210 -13.69 -2.52 -20.17
N HIS A 211 -14.10 -1.55 -19.34
CA HIS A 211 -15.52 -1.20 -19.14
C HIS A 211 -15.86 0.27 -19.45
N GLY A 212 -14.86 1.09 -19.78
CA GLY A 212 -15.03 2.53 -19.95
C GLY A 212 -15.72 2.91 -21.25
N THR A 213 -16.71 3.81 -21.15
CA THR A 213 -17.46 4.35 -22.30
C THR A 213 -16.94 5.70 -22.79
N ILE A 214 -16.09 6.36 -21.99
CA ILE A 214 -15.51 7.68 -22.27
C ILE A 214 -14.17 7.51 -22.99
N SER A 215 -13.72 8.54 -23.71
CA SER A 215 -12.40 8.53 -24.35
C SER A 215 -11.25 8.30 -23.36
N ARG A 216 -10.36 7.37 -23.73
CA ARG A 216 -9.17 6.99 -22.93
C ARG A 216 -8.31 8.17 -22.53
N LYS A 217 -8.10 9.12 -23.46
CA LYS A 217 -7.30 10.32 -23.22
C LYS A 217 -7.92 11.24 -22.17
N LYS A 218 -9.24 11.44 -22.21
CA LYS A 218 -9.95 12.30 -21.24
C LYS A 218 -9.91 11.70 -19.84
N PHE A 219 -10.17 10.40 -19.74
CA PHE A 219 -10.06 9.69 -18.47
C PHE A 219 -8.63 9.74 -17.92
N PHE A 220 -7.63 9.41 -18.73
CA PHE A 220 -6.23 9.41 -18.30
C PHE A 220 -5.78 10.80 -17.81
N CYS A 221 -6.16 11.87 -18.51
CA CYS A 221 -5.82 13.24 -18.12
C CYS A 221 -6.47 13.61 -16.78
N MET A 222 -7.77 13.36 -16.60
CA MET A 222 -8.47 13.65 -15.34
C MET A 222 -7.95 12.78 -14.19
N PHE A 223 -7.73 11.49 -14.44
CA PHE A 223 -7.15 10.56 -13.49
C PHE A 223 -5.77 11.05 -13.02
N SER A 224 -4.89 11.41 -13.96
CA SER A 224 -3.55 11.89 -13.65
C SER A 224 -3.63 13.20 -12.85
N LEU A 225 -4.49 14.13 -13.26
CA LEU A 225 -4.69 15.39 -12.55
C LEU A 225 -5.09 15.15 -11.09
N LEU A 226 -6.08 14.31 -10.83
CA LEU A 226 -6.53 13.99 -9.47
C LEU A 226 -5.43 13.29 -8.65
N GLN A 227 -4.73 12.34 -9.25
CA GLN A 227 -3.67 11.58 -8.57
C GLN A 227 -2.46 12.45 -8.25
N PHE A 228 -2.02 13.32 -9.16
CA PHE A 228 -0.92 14.26 -8.91
C PHE A 228 -1.34 15.38 -7.96
N THR A 229 -2.59 15.86 -8.01
CA THR A 229 -3.11 16.79 -7.00
C THR A 229 -3.08 16.16 -5.61
N GLY A 230 -3.54 14.91 -5.52
CA GLY A 230 -3.46 14.11 -4.30
C GLY A 230 -2.03 13.96 -3.79
N LEU A 231 -1.12 13.60 -4.68
CA LEU A 231 0.31 13.45 -4.40
C LEU A 231 0.92 14.75 -3.85
N ILE A 232 0.74 15.88 -4.53
CA ILE A 232 1.35 17.16 -4.16
C ILE A 232 0.81 17.64 -2.82
N VAL A 233 -0.50 17.61 -2.63
CA VAL A 233 -1.12 18.07 -1.38
C VAL A 233 -0.67 17.21 -0.20
N LEU A 234 -0.70 15.88 -0.34
CA LEU A 234 -0.25 14.97 0.72
C LEU A 234 1.26 15.04 0.92
N MET A 235 2.05 15.31 -0.12
CA MET A 235 3.49 15.51 -0.01
C MET A 235 3.83 16.73 0.86
N ILE A 236 3.13 17.85 0.65
CA ILE A 236 3.32 19.07 1.47
C ILE A 236 2.87 18.82 2.90
N LEU A 237 1.70 18.20 3.10
CA LEU A 237 1.18 17.94 4.44
C LEU A 237 2.02 16.92 5.21
N GLY A 238 2.47 15.85 4.55
CA GLY A 238 3.37 14.87 5.16
C GLY A 238 4.74 15.47 5.51
N TRP A 239 5.25 16.40 4.71
CA TRP A 239 6.43 17.18 5.04
C TRP A 239 6.24 18.00 6.33
N LEU A 240 5.08 18.65 6.49
CA LEU A 240 4.76 19.40 7.71
C LEU A 240 4.62 18.48 8.93
N VAL A 241 4.02 17.30 8.77
CA VAL A 241 3.93 16.31 9.86
C VAL A 241 5.32 15.90 10.34
N LEU A 242 6.25 15.63 9.42
CA LEU A 242 7.64 15.33 9.78
C LEU A 242 8.34 16.51 10.48
N TYR A 243 7.94 17.75 10.22
CA TYR A 243 8.57 18.94 10.81
C TYR A 243 8.01 19.34 12.19
N PHE A 244 6.71 19.09 12.45
CA PHE A 244 6.02 19.61 13.64
C PHE A 244 5.64 18.55 14.68
N VAL A 245 5.66 17.26 14.32
CA VAL A 245 5.28 16.16 15.22
C VAL A 245 6.52 15.46 15.82
N ILE A 246 7.72 15.87 15.40
CA ILE A 246 9.04 15.40 15.84
C ILE A 246 9.82 16.60 16.42
#